data_AF-A0A8C7XSE6-F1
#
_entry.id   AF-A0A8C7XSE6-F1
#
_cell.length_a   1.000
_cell.length_b   1.000
_cell.length_c   1.000
_cell.angle_alpha   90.00
_cell.angle_beta   90.00
_cell.angle_gamma   90.00
#
_symmetry.space_group_name_H-M   'P 1'
#
loop_
_entity.id
_entity.type
_entity.pdbx_description
1 polymer ?
#
loop_
_entity_poly.entity_id
_entity_poly.type
_entity_poly.pdbx_seq_one_letter_code
_entity_poly.pdbx_strand_id
1 'polypeptide(L)'
;MTKKHFPLHKYHCAHAVYLFVQNQVKKETFVSATMIKLVIYTFYFTLYCWTQWFDRDDPSGTGDWETLSDLLKQYPKEICPNPVDVEATTLSGTPAKQTGEVFYKYDKTSGFVCRNEDQKQGMCKDYRVRFSCPSAYCSKKVCWTKWFDRDDPSGTGDWELLSDLRTENPGKICETPQHIQAKPKSPLSSFIGDNIYIYNPTQGFVCRNKDQTFKKCRDYKVRFGCC
;
A
#
# COMPACT_ATOMS: atom_id res chain seq x y z
N MET A 1 -43.37 -0.20 -6.95
CA MET A 1 -42.48 0.76 -6.28
C MET A 1 -41.81 0.06 -5.10
N THR A 2 -40.56 -0.37 -5.23
CA THR A 2 -39.81 -1.00 -4.13
C THR A 2 -38.48 -0.26 -4.00
N LYS A 3 -38.34 0.53 -2.93
CA LYS A 3 -37.10 1.21 -2.56
C LYS A 3 -36.09 0.16 -2.06
N LYS A 4 -34.98 -0.01 -2.77
CA LYS A 4 -33.81 -0.72 -2.24
C LYS A 4 -33.07 0.21 -1.28
N HIS A 5 -32.96 -0.24 -0.04
CA HIS A 5 -32.20 0.39 1.02
C HIS A 5 -30.71 0.09 0.79
N PHE A 6 -29.88 1.11 0.56
CA PHE A 6 -28.43 0.99 0.56
C PHE A 6 -27.91 1.53 1.91
N PRO A 7 -27.07 0.79 2.66
CA PRO A 7 -26.52 1.30 3.90
C PRO A 7 -25.43 2.33 3.61
N LEU A 8 -25.70 3.59 3.97
CA LEU A 8 -24.68 4.59 4.23
C LEU A 8 -23.89 4.16 5.48
N HIS A 9 -22.68 3.64 5.32
CA HIS A 9 -21.58 3.75 6.30
C HIS A 9 -20.37 2.99 5.76
N LYS A 10 -19.49 3.65 4.98
CA LYS A 10 -18.08 3.21 4.82
C LYS A 10 -17.09 4.18 4.15
N TYR A 11 -17.44 5.45 3.91
CA TYR A 11 -16.52 6.41 3.27
C TYR A 11 -16.17 7.66 4.10
N HIS A 12 -16.58 7.72 5.38
CA HIS A 12 -16.39 8.92 6.22
C HIS A 12 -15.05 8.97 7.00
N CYS A 13 -14.14 7.99 6.89
CA CYS A 13 -12.87 8.03 7.63
C CYS A 13 -11.73 8.75 6.90
N ALA A 14 -11.57 8.61 5.58
CA ALA A 14 -10.40 9.16 4.89
C ALA A 14 -10.41 10.70 4.80
N HIS A 15 -11.58 11.29 4.52
CA HIS A 15 -11.73 12.74 4.48
C HIS A 15 -11.66 13.37 5.88
N ALA A 16 -12.15 12.65 6.90
CA ALA A 16 -12.04 13.07 8.29
C ALA A 16 -10.58 13.03 8.78
N VAL A 17 -9.78 12.05 8.36
CA VAL A 17 -8.33 12.01 8.66
C VAL A 17 -7.59 13.13 7.94
N TYR A 18 -7.91 13.41 6.67
CA TYR A 18 -7.37 14.57 5.93
C TYR A 18 -7.63 15.88 6.66
N LEU A 19 -8.89 16.15 7.04
CA LEU A 19 -9.27 17.37 7.77
C LEU A 19 -8.71 17.41 9.20
N PHE A 20 -8.59 16.25 9.86
CA PHE A 20 -7.98 16.14 11.18
C PHE A 20 -6.49 16.47 11.14
N VAL A 21 -5.73 15.92 10.19
CA VAL A 21 -4.31 16.26 10.00
C VAL A 21 -4.14 17.74 9.67
N GLN A 22 -4.96 18.31 8.77
CA GLN A 22 -4.96 19.75 8.49
C GLN A 22 -5.25 20.60 9.75
N ASN A 23 -6.16 20.15 10.62
CA ASN A 23 -6.53 20.86 11.84
C ASN A 23 -5.53 20.70 13.00
N GLN A 24 -4.82 19.56 13.10
CA GLN A 24 -3.75 19.38 14.09
C GLN A 24 -2.49 20.18 13.72
N VAL A 25 -2.16 20.31 12.42
CA VAL A 25 -0.96 21.02 11.93
C VAL A 25 -1.06 22.55 12.08
N LYS A 26 -2.28 23.12 12.15
CA LYS A 26 -2.46 24.57 12.40
C LYS A 26 -2.16 25.00 13.84
N LYS A 27 -2.02 24.06 14.79
CA LYS A 27 -1.82 24.37 16.22
C LYS A 27 -0.37 24.38 16.67
N GLU A 28 0.58 23.96 15.84
CA GLU A 28 2.01 24.06 16.14
C GLU A 28 2.70 24.93 15.08
N THR A 29 3.01 26.16 15.46
CA THR A 29 3.92 27.02 14.70
C THR A 29 5.24 26.28 14.51
N PHE A 30 5.77 26.24 13.27
CA PHE A 30 7.06 25.67 12.82
C PHE A 30 7.06 24.39 11.94
N VAL A 31 5.99 24.05 11.21
CA VAL A 31 6.13 23.12 10.07
C VAL A 31 6.25 23.89 8.75
N SER A 32 7.45 23.92 8.15
CA SER A 32 7.70 24.53 6.83
C SER A 32 6.81 23.88 5.76
N ALA A 33 6.36 24.65 4.76
CA ALA A 33 5.58 24.14 3.63
C ALA A 33 6.25 22.94 2.91
N THR A 34 7.58 22.88 2.93
CA THR A 34 8.37 21.75 2.40
C THR A 34 8.22 20.50 3.26
N MET A 35 8.20 20.64 4.59
CA MET A 35 7.95 19.53 5.53
C MET A 35 6.50 19.05 5.47
N ILE A 36 5.53 19.97 5.30
CA ILE A 36 4.13 19.61 5.05
C ILE A 36 3.99 18.82 3.74
N LYS A 37 4.62 19.27 2.65
CA LYS A 37 4.67 18.52 1.39
C LYS A 37 5.33 17.15 1.57
N LEU A 38 6.42 17.06 2.33
CA LEU A 38 7.12 15.80 2.60
C LEU A 38 6.26 14.82 3.42
N VAL A 39 5.56 15.30 4.45
CA VAL A 39 4.67 14.49 5.30
C VAL A 39 3.42 14.05 4.54
N ILE A 40 2.83 14.92 3.71
CA ILE A 40 1.72 14.55 2.83
C ILE A 40 2.21 13.50 1.82
N TYR A 41 3.36 13.71 1.17
CA TYR A 41 3.90 12.77 0.20
C TYR A 41 4.22 11.40 0.81
N THR A 42 4.85 11.34 1.98
CA THR A 42 5.15 10.07 2.67
C THR A 42 3.90 9.35 3.17
N PHE A 43 2.86 10.07 3.60
CA PHE A 43 1.58 9.49 4.01
C PHE A 43 0.75 9.00 2.81
N TYR A 44 0.76 9.73 1.69
CA TYR A 44 0.12 9.29 0.44
C TYR A 44 0.82 8.07 -0.16
N PHE A 45 2.15 8.01 -0.13
CA PHE A 45 2.93 6.88 -0.64
C PHE A 45 2.79 5.60 0.21
N THR A 46 2.40 5.71 1.48
CA THR A 46 2.11 4.55 2.33
C THR A 46 0.67 4.03 2.20
N LEU A 47 -0.27 4.87 1.74
CA LEU A 47 -1.67 4.49 1.54
C LEU A 47 -1.99 4.02 0.13
N TYR A 48 -1.30 4.53 -0.89
CA TYR A 48 -1.53 4.19 -2.29
C TYR A 48 -0.23 3.81 -2.98
N CYS A 49 -0.33 2.91 -3.95
CA CYS A 49 0.77 2.49 -4.81
C CYS A 49 0.31 2.42 -6.25
N TRP A 50 1.27 2.41 -7.16
CA TRP A 50 1.02 2.07 -8.56
C TRP A 50 0.98 0.55 -8.73
N THR A 51 -0.02 0.07 -9.47
CA THR A 51 -0.06 -1.32 -9.95
C THR A 51 1.10 -1.60 -10.90
N GLN A 52 1.24 -2.87 -11.31
CA GLN A 52 1.97 -3.18 -12.53
C GLN A 52 1.33 -2.51 -13.76
N TRP A 53 2.06 -2.52 -14.86
CA TRP A 53 1.52 -2.10 -16.16
C TRP A 53 0.63 -3.20 -16.73
N PHE A 54 -0.49 -2.79 -17.32
CA PHE A 54 -1.44 -3.63 -18.02
C PHE A 54 -1.54 -3.17 -19.46
N ASP A 55 -1.58 -4.16 -20.34
CA ASP A 55 -1.63 -4.04 -21.78
C ASP A 55 -2.53 -5.20 -22.22
N ARG A 56 -3.73 -4.85 -22.68
CA ARG A 56 -4.83 -5.77 -22.94
C ARG A 56 -5.25 -5.71 -24.41
N ASP A 57 -5.08 -4.58 -25.07
CA ASP A 57 -5.56 -4.34 -26.42
C ASP A 57 -4.47 -3.72 -27.31
N ASP A 58 -4.18 -4.34 -28.45
CA ASP A 58 -3.30 -3.76 -29.46
C ASP A 58 -4.06 -2.70 -30.28
N PRO A 59 -3.39 -1.72 -30.93
CA PRO A 59 -4.01 -0.62 -31.71
C PRO A 59 -4.73 -1.04 -33.03
N SER A 60 -5.09 -2.32 -33.14
CA SER A 60 -5.76 -2.92 -34.29
C SER A 60 -7.25 -2.53 -34.36
N GLY A 61 -7.84 -2.69 -35.55
CA GLY A 61 -9.27 -2.41 -35.76
C GLY A 61 -9.63 -0.95 -35.46
N THR A 62 -10.27 -0.70 -34.32
CA THR A 62 -10.83 0.62 -33.97
C THR A 62 -9.92 1.49 -33.11
N GLY A 63 -8.80 0.97 -32.61
CA GLY A 63 -7.88 1.69 -31.74
C GLY A 63 -7.31 0.80 -30.67
N ASP A 64 -6.79 1.41 -29.63
CA ASP A 64 -6.25 0.77 -28.45
C ASP A 64 -7.12 1.13 -27.23
N TRP A 65 -7.67 0.09 -26.59
CA TRP A 65 -8.73 0.16 -25.58
C TRP A 65 -8.33 -0.45 -24.23
N GLU A 66 -7.46 0.24 -23.51
CA GLU A 66 -7.12 -0.03 -22.10
C GLU A 66 -8.21 0.44 -21.10
N THR A 67 -9.45 -0.05 -21.27
CA THR A 67 -10.57 0.36 -20.41
C THR A 67 -10.50 -0.28 -19.03
N LEU A 68 -10.79 0.50 -17.98
CA LEU A 68 -10.80 -0.02 -16.60
C LEU A 68 -11.79 -1.17 -16.42
N SER A 69 -12.95 -1.10 -17.07
CA SER A 69 -13.97 -2.15 -17.00
C SER A 69 -13.45 -3.50 -17.51
N ASP A 70 -12.76 -3.51 -18.65
CA ASP A 70 -12.29 -4.77 -19.24
C ASP A 70 -11.04 -5.28 -18.52
N LEU A 71 -10.16 -4.37 -18.10
CA LEU A 71 -9.02 -4.70 -17.26
C LEU A 71 -9.43 -5.32 -15.91
N LEU A 72 -10.48 -4.82 -15.26
CA LEU A 72 -11.01 -5.41 -14.02
C LEU A 72 -11.56 -6.84 -14.21
N LYS A 73 -12.06 -7.17 -15.41
CA LYS A 73 -12.52 -8.52 -15.74
C LYS A 73 -11.35 -9.47 -15.97
N GLN A 74 -10.30 -9.01 -16.65
CA GLN A 74 -9.14 -9.83 -17.01
C GLN A 74 -8.15 -10.01 -15.86
N TYR A 75 -7.96 -8.97 -15.04
CA TYR A 75 -7.01 -8.95 -13.91
C TYR A 75 -7.73 -8.79 -12.57
N PRO A 76 -8.56 -9.77 -12.17
CA PRO A 76 -9.36 -9.66 -10.95
C PRO A 76 -8.46 -9.54 -9.71
N LYS A 77 -8.75 -8.54 -8.86
CA LYS A 77 -8.04 -8.23 -7.61
C LYS A 77 -6.63 -7.62 -7.78
N GLU A 78 -6.13 -7.48 -9.00
CA GLU A 78 -4.87 -6.79 -9.25
C GLU A 78 -5.07 -5.28 -9.40
N ILE A 79 -6.26 -4.88 -9.86
CA ILE A 79 -6.68 -3.49 -9.99
C ILE A 79 -7.82 -3.24 -9.01
N CYS A 80 -7.78 -2.09 -8.33
CA CYS A 80 -8.86 -1.67 -7.45
C CYS A 80 -10.06 -1.15 -8.26
N PRO A 81 -11.31 -1.41 -7.82
CA PRO A 81 -12.49 -0.97 -8.56
C PRO A 81 -12.64 0.56 -8.68
N ASN A 82 -11.98 1.31 -7.79
CA ASN A 82 -12.02 2.77 -7.77
C ASN A 82 -10.58 3.31 -7.62
N PRO A 83 -9.81 3.40 -8.72
CA PRO A 83 -8.48 3.98 -8.71
C PRO A 83 -8.49 5.45 -8.30
N VAL A 84 -7.38 5.92 -7.72
CA VAL A 84 -7.20 7.35 -7.41
C VAL A 84 -6.55 8.11 -8.54
N ASP A 85 -5.81 7.41 -9.42
CA ASP A 85 -5.15 7.98 -10.59
C ASP A 85 -4.87 6.91 -11.67
N VAL A 86 -4.52 7.34 -12.88
CA VAL A 86 -4.13 6.49 -14.01
C VAL A 86 -2.95 7.09 -14.77
N GLU A 87 -2.03 6.25 -15.21
CA GLU A 87 -0.95 6.60 -16.12
C GLU A 87 -0.98 5.71 -17.36
N ALA A 88 -0.64 6.28 -18.51
CA ALA A 88 -0.50 5.60 -19.78
C ALA A 88 0.84 5.94 -20.44
N THR A 89 1.53 4.93 -20.95
CA THR A 89 2.77 5.05 -21.74
C THR A 89 2.68 4.15 -22.96
N THR A 90 3.37 4.49 -24.04
CA THR A 90 3.63 3.53 -25.10
C THR A 90 4.41 2.33 -24.56
N LEU A 91 4.45 1.21 -25.27
CA LEU A 91 5.30 0.07 -24.88
C LEU A 91 6.80 0.42 -24.81
N SER A 92 7.24 1.40 -25.61
CA SER A 92 8.59 1.97 -25.56
C SER A 92 8.83 2.91 -24.36
N GLY A 93 7.82 3.16 -23.52
CA GLY A 93 7.92 3.98 -22.32
C GLY A 93 7.72 5.49 -22.53
N THR A 94 7.31 5.94 -23.72
CA THR A 94 6.97 7.34 -23.95
C THR A 94 5.64 7.67 -23.25
N PRO A 95 5.58 8.67 -22.36
CA PRO A 95 4.32 9.08 -21.73
C PRO A 95 3.28 9.47 -22.79
N ALA A 96 2.04 9.00 -22.65
CA ALA A 96 1.00 9.25 -23.64
C ALA A 96 0.78 10.74 -23.94
N LYS A 97 0.86 11.61 -22.93
CA LYS A 97 0.74 13.07 -23.12
C LYS A 97 1.86 13.69 -23.98
N GLN A 98 2.96 12.98 -24.21
CA GLN A 98 4.10 13.44 -25.01
C GLN A 98 4.08 12.89 -26.44
N THR A 99 3.14 11.99 -26.79
CA THR A 99 3.11 11.38 -28.13
C THR A 99 2.48 12.29 -29.19
N GLY A 100 1.65 13.24 -28.77
CA GLY A 100 0.89 14.14 -29.65
C GLY A 100 -0.40 13.52 -30.22
N GLU A 101 -0.78 12.32 -29.79
CA GLU A 101 -2.03 11.65 -30.17
C GLU A 101 -3.23 12.20 -29.39
N VAL A 102 -4.42 12.05 -29.96
CA VAL A 102 -5.68 12.51 -29.37
C VAL A 102 -6.33 11.34 -28.65
N PHE A 103 -6.55 11.47 -27.33
CA PHE A 103 -7.15 10.41 -26.52
C PHE A 103 -8.63 10.69 -26.29
N TYR A 104 -9.48 9.73 -26.66
CA TYR A 104 -10.92 9.81 -26.42
C TYR A 104 -11.24 9.76 -24.93
N LYS A 105 -10.49 8.93 -24.18
CA LYS A 105 -10.55 8.88 -22.72
C LYS A 105 -9.16 8.73 -22.14
N TYR A 106 -8.90 9.45 -21.05
CA TYR A 106 -7.70 9.33 -20.25
C TYR A 106 -8.02 9.79 -18.83
N ASP A 107 -8.69 8.93 -18.08
CA ASP A 107 -9.11 9.22 -16.72
C ASP A 107 -9.26 7.94 -15.90
N LYS A 108 -9.12 8.06 -14.58
CA LYS A 108 -9.11 6.92 -13.66
C LYS A 108 -10.41 6.12 -13.57
N THR A 109 -11.52 6.65 -14.07
CA THR A 109 -12.82 5.97 -14.03
C THR A 109 -13.08 5.17 -15.30
N SER A 110 -12.61 5.67 -16.43
CA SER A 110 -12.75 5.01 -17.73
C SER A 110 -11.58 4.12 -18.09
N GLY A 111 -10.36 4.47 -17.65
CA GLY A 111 -9.09 3.93 -18.16
C GLY A 111 -8.50 4.82 -19.24
N PHE A 112 -7.95 4.21 -20.28
CA PHE A 112 -7.35 4.90 -21.42
C PHE A 112 -7.95 4.37 -22.72
N VAL A 113 -8.27 5.27 -23.65
CA VAL A 113 -8.79 4.92 -24.97
C VAL A 113 -8.18 5.85 -26.02
N CYS A 114 -7.46 5.25 -26.95
CA CYS A 114 -7.05 5.87 -28.20
C CYS A 114 -7.89 5.27 -29.33
N ARG A 115 -8.61 6.09 -30.10
CA ARG A 115 -9.35 5.62 -31.28
C ARG A 115 -8.59 5.95 -32.55
N ASN A 116 -8.54 5.01 -33.48
CA ASN A 116 -7.86 5.18 -34.77
C ASN A 116 -8.49 6.32 -35.58
N GLU A 117 -9.82 6.51 -35.48
CA GLU A 117 -10.56 7.59 -36.15
C GLU A 117 -10.19 9.01 -35.68
N ASP A 118 -9.67 9.15 -34.46
CA ASP A 118 -9.26 10.44 -33.91
C ASP A 118 -7.82 10.82 -34.33
N GLN A 119 -7.04 9.87 -34.87
CA GLN A 119 -5.64 10.08 -35.20
C GLN A 119 -5.46 10.59 -36.62
N LYS A 120 -4.60 11.62 -36.79
CA LYS A 120 -4.22 12.14 -38.11
C LYS A 120 -3.56 11.10 -39.01
N GLN A 121 -2.82 10.15 -38.42
CA GLN A 121 -2.16 9.06 -39.13
C GLN A 121 -3.08 7.85 -39.33
N GLY A 122 -4.31 7.89 -38.80
CA GLY A 122 -5.30 6.82 -38.90
C GLY A 122 -5.03 5.59 -38.04
N MET A 123 -4.01 5.62 -37.18
CA MET A 123 -3.66 4.53 -36.29
C MET A 123 -3.07 5.06 -34.99
N CYS A 124 -3.51 4.48 -33.87
CA CYS A 124 -2.96 4.71 -32.55
C CYS A 124 -1.60 4.05 -32.39
N LYS A 125 -0.75 4.60 -31.52
CA LYS A 125 0.33 3.83 -30.90
C LYS A 125 -0.24 2.80 -29.94
N ASP A 126 0.63 1.87 -29.60
CA ASP A 126 0.37 0.79 -28.66
C ASP A 126 0.71 1.21 -27.22
N TYR A 127 -0.29 1.22 -26.34
CA TYR A 127 -0.22 1.73 -24.99
C TYR A 127 -0.46 0.67 -23.93
N ARG A 128 0.17 0.92 -22.79
CA ARG A 128 -0.10 0.22 -21.53
C ARG A 128 -0.47 1.22 -20.47
N VAL A 129 -1.31 0.79 -19.53
CA VAL A 129 -1.78 1.60 -18.40
C VAL A 129 -1.37 1.03 -17.05
N ARG A 130 -1.28 1.89 -16.04
CA ARG A 130 -1.25 1.47 -14.64
C ARG A 130 -2.12 2.39 -13.82
N PHE A 131 -2.61 1.87 -12.69
CA PHE A 131 -3.54 2.57 -11.82
C PHE A 131 -2.92 2.81 -10.46
N SER A 132 -3.23 3.94 -9.85
CA SER A 132 -2.91 4.18 -8.46
C SER A 132 -4.04 3.65 -7.60
N CYS A 133 -3.73 2.69 -6.73
CA CYS A 133 -4.69 1.95 -5.92
C CYS A 133 -4.26 1.92 -4.45
N PRO A 134 -5.19 1.66 -3.51
CA PRO A 134 -4.81 1.45 -2.12
C PRO A 134 -3.71 0.39 -2.00
N SER A 135 -2.79 0.56 -1.06
CA SER A 135 -1.57 -0.23 -0.96
C SER A 135 -1.80 -1.74 -0.93
N ALA A 136 -2.97 -2.20 -0.47
CA ALA A 136 -3.39 -3.59 -0.50
C ALA A 136 -3.43 -4.24 -1.90
N TYR A 137 -3.51 -3.46 -2.98
CA TYR A 137 -3.59 -3.96 -4.37
C TYR A 137 -2.23 -4.12 -5.04
N CYS A 138 -1.23 -3.35 -4.64
CA CYS A 138 0.12 -3.41 -5.23
C CYS A 138 1.22 -3.76 -4.22
N SER A 139 0.86 -3.99 -2.96
CA SER A 139 1.74 -4.73 -2.04
C SER A 139 1.91 -6.14 -2.60
N LYS A 140 3.15 -6.55 -2.86
CA LYS A 140 3.45 -7.97 -3.07
C LYS A 140 2.78 -8.75 -1.94
N LYS A 141 2.03 -9.79 -2.31
CA LYS A 141 1.32 -10.63 -1.34
C LYS A 141 2.34 -11.20 -0.36
N VAL A 142 2.41 -10.63 0.84
CA VAL A 142 3.35 -11.09 1.85
C VAL A 142 2.88 -12.44 2.40
N CYS A 143 3.68 -13.49 2.19
CA CYS A 143 3.48 -14.79 2.81
C CYS A 143 3.93 -14.71 4.26
N TRP A 144 2.97 -14.37 5.14
CA TRP A 144 3.18 -14.31 6.57
C TRP A 144 3.24 -15.70 7.19
N THR A 145 4.20 -15.91 8.09
CA THR A 145 4.22 -17.04 9.02
C THR A 145 3.06 -16.95 10.02
N LYS A 146 2.88 -18.00 10.84
CA LYS A 146 2.15 -17.88 12.11
C LYS A 146 2.81 -16.82 13.01
N TRP A 147 2.07 -16.35 14.01
CA TRP A 147 2.66 -15.55 15.09
C TRP A 147 3.50 -16.45 16.00
N PHE A 148 4.66 -15.95 16.40
CA PHE A 148 5.58 -16.54 17.36
C PHE A 148 5.75 -15.59 18.55
N ASP A 149 5.94 -16.18 19.71
CA ASP A 149 5.85 -15.56 21.02
C ASP A 149 6.64 -16.50 21.92
N ARG A 150 7.90 -16.14 22.13
CA ARG A 150 8.89 -16.94 22.82
C ARG A 150 9.16 -16.38 24.21
N ASP A 151 9.20 -15.06 24.34
CA ASP A 151 9.68 -14.40 25.54
C ASP A 151 8.61 -13.49 26.13
N ASP A 152 8.31 -13.68 27.41
CA ASP A 152 7.49 -12.73 28.15
C ASP A 152 8.38 -11.57 28.63
N PRO A 153 7.85 -10.35 28.87
CA PRO A 153 8.62 -9.13 29.21
C PRO A 153 9.25 -9.13 30.62
N SER A 154 9.61 -10.30 31.14
CA SER A 154 10.24 -10.53 32.43
C SER A 154 11.75 -10.21 32.40
N GLY A 155 12.34 -9.90 33.56
CA GLY A 155 13.77 -9.58 33.63
C GLY A 155 14.14 -8.31 32.85
N THR A 156 14.83 -8.48 31.71
CA THR A 156 15.47 -7.37 30.96
C THR A 156 14.62 -6.79 29.85
N GLY A 157 13.51 -7.42 29.47
CA GLY A 157 12.69 -7.00 28.34
C GLY A 157 11.92 -8.16 27.74
N ASP A 158 11.43 -7.94 26.53
CA ASP A 158 10.79 -8.94 25.66
C ASP A 158 11.66 -9.12 24.41
N TRP A 159 12.11 -10.36 24.19
CA TRP A 159 13.15 -10.76 23.25
C TRP A 159 12.66 -11.80 22.23
N GLU A 160 12.09 -11.30 21.15
CA GLU A 160 11.64 -12.06 19.99
C GLU A 160 12.70 -12.11 18.87
N LEU A 161 13.89 -12.59 19.23
CA LEU A 161 15.03 -12.69 18.31
C LEU A 161 14.82 -13.79 17.25
N LEU A 162 15.13 -13.48 16.00
CA LEU A 162 14.96 -14.40 14.87
C LEU A 162 15.79 -15.69 15.03
N SER A 163 17.01 -15.60 15.58
CA SER A 163 17.87 -16.75 15.83
C SER A 163 17.21 -17.78 16.76
N ASP A 164 16.61 -17.27 17.83
CA ASP A 164 16.06 -18.10 18.90
C ASP A 164 14.72 -18.69 18.44
N LEU A 165 13.91 -17.88 17.77
CA LEU A 165 12.66 -18.30 17.15
C LEU A 165 12.85 -19.41 16.10
N ARG A 166 13.93 -19.33 15.30
CA ARG A 166 14.27 -20.40 14.33
C ARG A 166 14.72 -21.68 15.02
N THR A 167 15.46 -21.55 16.12
CA THR A 167 15.92 -22.70 16.91
C THR A 167 14.72 -23.47 17.49
N GLU A 168 13.73 -22.74 18.03
CA GLU A 168 12.52 -23.34 18.61
C GLU A 168 11.46 -23.76 17.57
N ASN A 169 11.52 -23.20 16.35
CA ASN A 169 10.59 -23.52 15.27
C ASN A 169 11.31 -23.89 13.95
N PRO A 170 12.01 -25.03 13.89
CA PRO A 170 12.78 -25.44 12.71
C PRO A 170 11.94 -25.49 11.43
N GLY A 171 12.44 -24.84 10.38
CA GLY A 171 11.79 -24.79 9.06
C GLY A 171 10.47 -24.03 8.99
N LYS A 172 10.05 -23.33 10.06
CA LYS A 172 8.79 -22.54 10.06
C LYS A 172 8.98 -21.09 9.66
N ILE A 173 10.21 -20.60 9.65
CA ILE A 173 10.59 -19.24 9.24
C ILE A 173 11.61 -19.39 8.12
N CYS A 174 11.39 -18.69 7.00
CA CYS A 174 12.28 -18.69 5.84
C CYS A 174 13.70 -18.23 6.20
N GLU A 175 14.68 -18.59 5.35
CA GLU A 175 16.09 -18.23 5.54
C GLU A 175 16.35 -16.72 5.47
N THR A 176 15.60 -16.00 4.63
CA THR A 176 15.75 -14.55 4.42
C THR A 176 14.39 -13.85 4.49
N PRO A 177 13.85 -13.60 5.70
CA PRO A 177 12.62 -12.84 5.85
C PRO A 177 12.78 -11.43 5.28
N GLN A 178 11.77 -10.99 4.52
CA GLN A 178 11.73 -9.66 3.93
C GLN A 178 10.95 -8.66 4.78
N HIS A 179 10.06 -9.16 5.66
CA HIS A 179 9.20 -8.33 6.49
C HIS A 179 9.06 -8.90 7.90
N ILE A 180 8.77 -8.03 8.86
CA ILE A 180 8.41 -8.39 10.23
C ILE A 180 7.18 -7.58 10.64
N GLN A 181 6.32 -8.20 11.44
CA GLN A 181 5.29 -7.51 12.20
C GLN A 181 5.38 -7.92 13.66
N ALA A 182 5.22 -6.96 14.56
CA ALA A 182 5.07 -7.19 15.99
C ALA A 182 3.73 -6.62 16.46
N LYS A 183 3.09 -7.28 17.44
CA LYS A 183 1.93 -6.72 18.14
C LYS A 183 1.88 -7.21 19.58
N PRO A 184 1.35 -6.40 20.51
CA PRO A 184 1.14 -6.87 21.87
C PRO A 184 0.10 -7.99 21.91
N LYS A 185 0.23 -8.95 22.84
CA LYS A 185 -0.81 -9.98 23.08
C LYS A 185 -2.09 -9.37 23.64
N SER A 186 -1.96 -8.34 24.48
CA SER A 186 -3.10 -7.68 25.14
C SER A 186 -3.55 -6.43 24.39
N PRO A 187 -4.83 -6.32 24.00
CA PRO A 187 -5.34 -5.18 23.22
C PRO A 187 -5.63 -3.91 24.03
N LEU A 188 -5.51 -3.94 25.36
CA LEU A 188 -6.08 -2.93 26.27
C LEU A 188 -5.09 -1.89 26.86
N SER A 189 -3.82 -1.85 26.43
CA SER A 189 -2.90 -0.81 26.93
C SER A 189 -3.01 0.50 26.12
N SER A 190 -3.95 1.36 26.46
CA SER A 190 -3.76 2.83 26.31
C SER A 190 -2.79 3.24 27.42
N PHE A 191 -1.70 4.01 27.24
CA PHE A 191 -1.39 5.08 26.32
C PHE A 191 0.12 5.03 26.02
N ILE A 192 0.55 5.28 24.77
CA ILE A 192 1.96 5.35 24.28
C ILE A 192 2.57 4.01 23.82
N GLY A 193 3.28 4.04 22.69
CA GLY A 193 4.07 2.92 22.13
C GLY A 193 5.33 2.64 22.97
N ASP A 194 5.79 1.39 23.01
CA ASP A 194 7.06 1.07 23.67
C ASP A 194 8.21 1.59 22.80
N ASN A 195 9.32 1.99 23.43
CA ASN A 195 10.55 2.34 22.74
C ASN A 195 11.26 1.05 22.30
N ILE A 196 11.17 0.73 21.01
CA ILE A 196 11.64 -0.55 20.49
C ILE A 196 13.12 -0.48 20.12
N TYR A 197 13.93 -1.40 20.64
CA TYR A 197 15.37 -1.43 20.41
C TYR A 197 15.74 -2.11 19.08
N ILE A 198 15.09 -3.22 18.74
CA ILE A 198 15.26 -3.92 17.47
C ILE A 198 13.89 -4.15 16.85
N TYR A 199 13.73 -3.79 15.58
CA TYR A 199 12.54 -4.11 14.78
C TYR A 199 12.88 -4.23 13.31
N ASN A 200 13.40 -5.38 12.91
CA ASN A 200 13.74 -5.63 11.51
C ASN A 200 13.70 -7.15 11.22
N PRO A 201 13.50 -7.54 9.95
CA PRO A 201 13.27 -8.94 9.61
C PRO A 201 14.53 -9.82 9.68
N THR A 202 15.73 -9.25 9.79
CA THR A 202 16.98 -10.01 9.85
C THR A 202 17.42 -10.31 11.28
N GLN A 203 17.00 -9.52 12.26
CA GLN A 203 17.33 -9.70 13.68
C GLN A 203 16.12 -10.13 14.52
N GLY A 204 14.90 -9.69 14.17
CA GLY A 204 13.68 -9.95 14.95
C GLY A 204 13.15 -8.69 15.63
N PHE A 205 12.64 -8.85 16.85
CA PHE A 205 12.10 -7.76 17.67
C PHE A 205 12.69 -7.82 19.08
N VAL A 206 13.05 -6.66 19.62
CA VAL A 206 13.49 -6.54 21.02
C VAL A 206 12.92 -5.27 21.63
N CYS A 207 12.18 -5.43 22.72
CA CYS A 207 11.87 -4.36 23.65
C CYS A 207 12.73 -4.55 24.91
N ARG A 208 13.46 -3.52 25.35
CA ARG A 208 14.24 -3.60 26.60
C ARG A 208 13.55 -2.78 27.68
N ASN A 209 13.38 -3.37 28.87
CA ASN A 209 12.76 -2.73 30.03
C ASN A 209 13.45 -1.39 30.36
N LYS A 210 14.79 -1.34 30.27
CA LYS A 210 15.59 -0.14 30.55
C LYS A 210 15.31 1.07 29.64
N ASP A 211 14.78 0.85 28.44
CA ASP A 211 14.51 1.91 27.46
C ASP A 211 13.10 2.49 27.62
N GLN A 212 12.26 1.90 28.48
CA GLN A 212 10.86 2.29 28.66
C GLN A 212 10.71 3.32 29.78
N THR A 213 9.80 4.26 29.60
CA THR A 213 9.44 5.28 30.62
C THR A 213 9.00 4.64 31.94
N PHE A 214 8.20 3.57 31.86
CA PHE A 214 7.73 2.82 33.03
C PHE A 214 8.60 1.60 33.36
N LYS A 215 9.80 1.53 32.79
CA LYS A 215 10.76 0.44 32.96
C LYS A 215 10.21 -0.96 32.67
N LYS A 216 9.18 -1.05 31.84
CA LYS A 216 8.47 -2.30 31.55
C LYS A 216 8.01 -2.32 30.10
N CYS A 217 8.41 -3.36 29.40
CA CYS A 217 7.90 -3.72 28.09
C CYS A 217 6.53 -4.38 28.20
N ARG A 218 5.73 -4.22 27.15
CA ARG A 218 4.62 -5.11 26.87
C ARG A 218 5.14 -6.44 26.34
N ASP A 219 4.23 -7.39 26.37
CA ASP A 219 4.41 -8.74 25.87
C ASP A 219 3.98 -8.78 24.40
N TYR A 220 4.96 -8.88 23.50
CA TYR A 220 4.78 -8.88 22.06
C TYR A 220 4.91 -10.27 21.47
N LYS A 221 4.24 -10.44 20.35
CA LYS A 221 4.48 -11.55 19.43
C LYS A 221 4.81 -11.04 18.06
N VAL A 222 5.61 -11.80 17.33
CA VAL A 222 6.10 -11.46 16.00
C VAL A 222 5.65 -12.43 14.93
N ARG A 223 5.64 -11.99 13.67
CA ARG A 223 5.57 -12.86 12.49
C ARG A 223 6.42 -12.30 11.37
N PHE A 224 6.85 -13.18 10.47
CA PHE A 224 7.79 -12.85 9.40
C PHE A 224 7.14 -13.03 8.03
N GLY A 225 7.50 -12.17 7.08
CA GLY A 225 7.08 -12.24 5.69
C GLY A 225 8.17 -12.87 4.83
N CYS A 226 7.83 -13.94 4.11
CA CYS A 226 8.79 -14.91 3.58
C CYS A 226 8.73 -15.20 2.07
N CYS A 227 7.92 -14.46 1.30
CA CYS A 227 7.79 -14.67 -0.14
C CYS A 227 8.77 -13.84 -0.96
#